data_AF-A0ABD5NJZ5-F1
#
_entry.id   AF-A0ABD5NJZ5-F1
#
_cell.length_a   1.000
_cell.length_b   1.000
_cell.length_c   1.000
_cell.angle_alpha   90.00
_cell.angle_beta   90.00
_cell.angle_gamma   90.00
#
_symmetry.space_group_name_H-M   'P 1'
#
loop_
_entity.id
_entity.type
_entity.pdbx_description
1 polymer ?
#
loop_
_entity_poly.entity_id
_entity_poly.type
_entity_poly.pdbx_seq_one_letter_code
_entity_poly.pdbx_strand_id
1 'polypeptide(L)'
;MADSDSSTDGDAARATTLRDARQRIEDLSVADGHFVVACVQTGVVPEPVTDARFDSHEAAERACAAACRYRETLQELDPSLSRYDLDVSEPITEPVDVATVRESTDERRPNGLPRTRRTAMVTGDGTDQWIRIENCPIVHLSGPDSLLDDEVISRQLRSKL
;
A
#
# COMPACT_ATOMS: atom_id res chain seq x y z
N MET A 1 27.11 2.45 -40.89
CA MET A 1 27.94 2.67 -39.69
C MET A 1 27.65 4.08 -39.19
N ALA A 2 26.45 4.29 -38.64
CA ALA A 2 25.96 5.57 -38.14
C ALA A 2 24.69 5.30 -37.31
N ASP A 3 24.85 4.86 -36.06
CA ASP A 3 23.75 4.75 -35.07
C ASP A 3 24.23 4.89 -33.61
N SER A 4 25.51 5.15 -33.35
CA SER A 4 26.07 5.13 -31.98
C SER A 4 25.97 6.47 -31.23
N ASP A 5 25.69 7.59 -31.91
CA ASP A 5 25.63 8.91 -31.27
C ASP A 5 24.26 9.20 -30.63
N SER A 6 23.16 8.64 -31.16
CA SER A 6 21.80 8.89 -30.66
C SER A 6 21.50 8.20 -29.33
N SER A 7 22.14 7.06 -29.06
CA SER A 7 21.95 6.27 -27.83
C SER A 7 22.60 6.93 -26.63
N THR A 8 23.77 7.53 -26.82
CA THR A 8 24.56 8.17 -25.75
C THR A 8 23.90 9.45 -25.24
N ASP A 9 23.31 10.25 -26.14
CA ASP A 9 22.61 11.49 -25.76
C ASP A 9 21.32 11.20 -24.97
N GLY A 10 20.59 10.14 -25.35
CA GLY A 10 19.42 9.65 -24.62
C GLY A 10 19.75 9.16 -23.21
N ASP A 11 20.83 8.40 -23.04
CA ASP A 11 21.25 7.89 -21.73
C ASP A 11 21.76 9.01 -20.81
N ALA A 12 22.44 10.03 -21.34
CA ALA A 12 22.83 11.20 -20.57
C ALA A 12 21.63 12.02 -20.06
N ALA A 13 20.60 12.19 -20.89
CA ALA A 13 19.36 12.86 -20.51
C ALA A 13 18.60 12.09 -19.42
N ARG A 14 18.56 10.74 -19.51
CA ARG A 14 17.97 9.87 -18.49
C ARG A 14 18.75 9.94 -17.17
N ALA A 15 20.08 9.85 -17.22
CA ALA A 15 20.92 9.97 -16.03
C ALA A 15 20.73 11.32 -15.31
N THR A 16 20.53 12.40 -16.07
CA THR A 16 20.19 13.72 -15.52
C THR A 16 18.81 13.71 -14.86
N THR A 17 17.79 13.15 -15.52
CA THR A 17 16.44 13.01 -14.95
C THR A 17 16.43 12.22 -13.64
N LEU A 18 17.17 11.11 -13.57
CA LEU A 18 17.29 10.30 -12.34
C LEU A 18 17.93 11.10 -11.20
N ARG A 19 18.98 11.88 -11.50
CA ARG A 19 19.67 12.72 -10.51
C ARG A 19 18.77 13.84 -10.00
N ASP A 20 18.10 14.55 -10.91
CA ASP A 20 17.21 15.67 -10.58
C ASP A 20 16.03 15.21 -9.73
N ALA A 21 15.44 14.05 -10.07
CA ALA A 21 14.36 13.47 -9.29
C ALA A 21 14.82 13.08 -7.87
N ARG A 22 15.99 12.44 -7.74
CA ARG A 22 16.55 12.08 -6.43
C ARG A 22 16.85 13.31 -5.58
N GLN A 23 17.49 14.33 -6.15
CA GLN A 23 17.75 15.59 -5.46
C GLN A 23 16.46 16.26 -5.00
N ARG A 24 15.44 16.28 -5.85
CA ARG A 24 14.15 16.88 -5.51
C ARG A 24 13.47 16.20 -4.33
N ILE A 25 13.59 14.87 -4.22
CA ILE A 25 13.04 14.11 -3.10
C ILE A 25 13.84 14.40 -1.81
N GLU A 26 15.16 14.45 -1.91
CA GLU A 26 16.04 14.78 -0.78
C GLU A 26 15.78 16.19 -0.25
N ASP A 27 15.63 17.19 -1.14
CA ASP A 27 15.33 18.57 -0.77
C ASP A 27 13.98 18.75 -0.05
N LEU A 28 13.03 17.85 -0.32
CA LEU A 28 11.70 17.86 0.30
C LEU A 28 11.64 17.00 1.57
N SER A 29 12.62 16.13 1.75
CA SER A 29 12.68 15.20 2.87
C SER A 29 13.03 15.93 4.16
N VAL A 30 12.38 15.51 5.25
CA VAL A 30 12.65 15.96 6.61
C VAL A 30 12.81 14.74 7.52
N ALA A 31 13.51 14.89 8.63
CA ALA A 31 13.78 13.78 9.54
C ALA A 31 12.49 13.23 10.19
N ASP A 32 11.57 14.10 10.61
CA ASP A 32 10.41 13.77 11.43
C ASP A 32 9.08 14.06 10.72
N GLY A 33 9.04 13.86 9.40
CA GLY A 33 7.85 14.09 8.59
C GLY A 33 6.71 13.11 8.89
N HIS A 34 5.48 13.60 8.77
CA HIS A 34 4.24 12.86 8.99
C HIS A 34 3.65 12.27 7.70
N PHE A 35 4.33 12.42 6.57
CA PHE A 35 3.89 11.87 5.29
C PHE A 35 4.99 11.03 4.68
N VAL A 36 4.60 9.94 4.04
CA VAL A 36 5.47 9.03 3.29
C VAL A 36 4.88 8.81 1.90
N VAL A 37 5.70 8.31 0.96
CA VAL A 37 5.25 7.90 -0.37
C VAL A 37 5.39 6.39 -0.48
N ALA A 38 4.28 5.68 -0.66
CA ALA A 38 4.25 4.23 -0.68
C ALA A 38 3.42 3.71 -1.85
N CYS A 39 3.62 2.43 -2.19
CA CYS A 39 2.78 1.76 -3.16
C CYS A 39 1.38 1.53 -2.58
N VAL A 40 0.32 2.04 -3.24
CA VAL A 40 -1.08 1.94 -2.77
C VAL A 40 -1.50 0.48 -2.54
N GLN A 41 -1.05 -0.44 -3.39
CA GLN A 41 -1.45 -1.84 -3.30
C GLN A 41 -0.70 -2.65 -2.24
N THR A 42 0.56 -2.30 -1.96
CA THR A 42 1.46 -3.18 -1.17
C THR A 42 2.01 -2.52 0.07
N GLY A 43 1.86 -1.20 0.23
CA GLY A 43 2.48 -0.42 1.29
C GLY A 43 4.01 -0.35 1.21
N VAL A 44 4.63 -0.94 0.17
CA VAL A 44 6.08 -0.93 -0.01
C VAL A 44 6.54 0.49 -0.33
N VAL A 45 7.62 0.93 0.30
CA VAL A 45 8.29 2.22 0.06
C VAL A 45 9.56 1.96 -0.77
N PRO A 46 9.47 1.99 -2.12
CA PRO A 46 10.60 1.62 -2.98
C PRO A 46 11.63 2.75 -3.08
N GLU A 47 12.83 2.43 -3.60
CA GLU A 47 13.75 3.49 -4.03
C GLU A 47 13.08 4.38 -5.09
N PRO A 48 13.27 5.71 -4.99
CA PRO A 48 14.23 6.44 -4.13
C PRO A 48 13.64 6.99 -2.82
N VAL A 49 12.43 6.62 -2.43
CA VAL A 49 11.70 7.21 -1.29
C VAL A 49 11.79 6.39 0.00
N THR A 50 12.58 5.31 0.03
CA THR A 50 12.66 4.32 1.13
C THR A 50 12.77 4.91 2.53
N ASP A 51 13.60 5.93 2.71
CA ASP A 51 13.82 6.57 4.02
C ASP A 51 13.31 8.03 4.05
N ALA A 52 12.58 8.47 3.02
CA ALA A 52 12.13 9.85 2.90
C ALA A 52 10.81 10.07 3.65
N ARG A 53 10.76 11.12 4.46
CA ARG A 53 9.54 11.59 5.13
C ARG A 53 9.31 13.06 4.79
N PHE A 54 8.05 13.48 4.76
CA PHE A 54 7.67 14.83 4.35
C PHE A 54 6.84 15.51 5.43
N ASP A 55 7.04 16.81 5.59
CA ASP A 55 6.36 17.62 6.61
C ASP A 55 4.90 17.91 6.24
N SER A 56 4.59 17.96 4.95
CA SER A 56 3.25 18.24 4.44
C SER A 56 2.85 17.31 3.30
N HIS A 57 1.54 17.13 3.15
CA HIS A 57 0.95 16.39 2.03
C HIS A 57 1.41 16.95 0.67
N GLU A 58 1.45 18.27 0.51
CA GLU A 58 1.91 18.91 -0.73
C GLU A 58 3.40 18.64 -1.02
N ALA A 59 4.25 18.57 0.00
CA ALA A 59 5.65 18.18 -0.17
C ALA A 59 5.75 16.71 -0.58
N ALA A 60 4.95 15.84 0.03
CA ALA A 60 4.88 14.42 -0.30
C ALA A 60 4.35 14.18 -1.73
N GLU A 61 3.33 14.90 -2.19
CA GLU A 61 2.82 14.80 -3.56
C GLU A 61 3.88 15.18 -4.58
N ARG A 62 4.63 16.27 -4.33
CA ARG A 62 5.73 16.68 -5.20
C ARG A 62 6.85 15.65 -5.24
N ALA A 63 7.15 15.03 -4.10
CA ALA A 63 8.10 13.94 -4.02
C ALA A 63 7.59 12.67 -4.71
N CYS A 64 6.30 12.36 -4.60
CA CYS A 64 5.64 11.26 -5.29
C CYS A 64 5.77 11.41 -6.81
N ALA A 65 5.45 12.59 -7.35
CA ALA A 65 5.63 12.88 -8.77
C ALA A 65 7.09 12.71 -9.23
N ALA A 66 8.05 13.18 -8.43
CA ALA A 66 9.48 12.98 -8.70
C ALA A 66 9.87 11.48 -8.67
N ALA A 67 9.34 10.72 -7.72
CA ALA A 67 9.59 9.28 -7.60
C ALA A 67 8.99 8.50 -8.78
N CYS A 68 7.78 8.85 -9.23
CA CYS A 68 7.17 8.28 -10.43
C CYS A 68 8.06 8.50 -11.65
N ARG A 69 8.51 9.73 -11.88
CA ARG A 69 9.42 10.06 -13.00
C ARG A 69 10.74 9.29 -12.92
N TYR A 70 11.31 9.16 -11.72
CA TYR A 70 12.53 8.37 -11.49
C TYR A 70 12.32 6.90 -11.89
N ARG A 71 11.22 6.30 -11.46
CA ARG A 71 10.92 4.88 -11.72
C ARG A 71 10.56 4.61 -13.17
N GLU A 72 9.82 5.50 -13.82
CA GLU A 72 9.53 5.42 -15.26
C GLU A 72 10.83 5.45 -16.06
N THR A 73 11.73 6.37 -15.73
CA THR A 73 13.05 6.46 -16.38
C THR A 73 13.89 5.21 -16.14
N LEU A 74 13.85 4.63 -14.94
CA LEU A 74 14.52 3.35 -14.67
C LEU A 74 13.89 2.19 -15.43
N GLN A 75 12.57 2.14 -15.59
CA GLN A 75 11.89 1.09 -16.35
C GLN A 75 12.21 1.13 -17.85
N GLU A 76 12.49 2.31 -18.39
CA GLU A 76 13.01 2.43 -19.77
C GLU A 76 14.40 1.78 -19.92
N LEU A 77 15.23 1.87 -18.88
CA LEU A 77 16.58 1.28 -18.86
C LEU A 77 16.56 -0.21 -18.53
N ASP A 78 15.70 -0.62 -17.61
CA ASP A 78 15.49 -2.00 -17.18
C ASP A 78 13.98 -2.33 -17.12
N PRO A 79 13.42 -2.91 -18.21
CA PRO A 79 12.02 -3.29 -18.26
C PRO A 79 11.60 -4.40 -17.29
N SER A 80 12.56 -5.06 -16.62
CA SER A 80 12.26 -6.12 -15.65
C SER A 80 11.85 -5.58 -14.28
N LEU A 81 12.01 -4.27 -14.05
CA LEU A 81 11.68 -3.62 -12.79
C LEU A 81 10.18 -3.64 -12.49
N SER A 82 9.85 -3.95 -11.23
CA SER A 82 8.47 -3.93 -10.76
C SER A 82 7.84 -2.55 -10.90
N ARG A 83 6.60 -2.51 -11.38
CA ARG A 83 5.79 -1.29 -11.42
C ARG A 83 5.07 -1.13 -10.09
N TYR A 84 5.21 0.04 -9.48
CA TYR A 84 4.50 0.43 -8.27
C TYR A 84 3.60 1.62 -8.61
N ASP A 85 2.38 1.60 -8.08
CA ASP A 85 1.46 2.73 -8.13
C ASP A 85 1.66 3.50 -6.82
N LEU A 86 2.40 4.61 -6.89
CA LEU A 86 2.83 5.37 -5.72
C LEU A 86 1.82 6.45 -5.38
N ASP A 87 1.53 6.59 -4.08
CA ASP A 87 0.71 7.67 -3.56
C ASP A 87 1.21 8.13 -2.19
N VAL A 88 0.71 9.28 -1.75
CA VAL A 88 0.99 9.85 -0.43
C VAL A 88 0.19 9.08 0.62
N SER A 89 0.85 8.74 1.71
CA SER A 89 0.22 8.09 2.85
C SER A 89 0.76 8.68 4.14
N GLU A 90 -0.07 8.67 5.18
CA GLU A 90 0.40 8.92 6.54
C GLU A 90 1.06 7.63 7.06
N PRO A 91 2.25 7.70 7.68
CA PRO A 91 2.89 6.53 8.24
C PRO A 91 1.95 5.95 9.30
N ILE A 92 1.65 4.66 9.15
CA ILE A 92 0.86 3.89 10.13
C ILE A 92 1.56 4.05 11.48
N THR A 93 1.00 4.91 12.33
CA THR A 93 1.61 5.26 13.61
C THR A 93 1.42 4.11 14.60
N GLU A 94 0.33 3.35 14.48
CA GLU A 94 0.09 2.16 15.29
C GLU A 94 -0.36 0.97 14.42
N PRO A 95 0.31 -0.19 14.52
CA PRO A 95 -0.19 -1.40 13.88
C PRO A 95 -1.55 -1.77 14.49
N VAL A 96 -2.48 -2.21 13.65
CA VAL A 96 -3.77 -2.71 14.11
C VAL A 96 -3.53 -3.94 15.00
N ASP A 97 -3.99 -3.87 16.25
CA ASP A 97 -3.92 -4.98 17.19
C ASP A 97 -5.10 -5.94 16.97
N VAL A 98 -4.83 -7.24 17.09
CA VAL A 98 -5.82 -8.29 16.88
C VAL A 98 -5.81 -9.24 18.08
N ALA A 99 -6.80 -9.08 18.95
CA ALA A 99 -7.04 -9.98 20.07
C ALA A 99 -8.04 -11.08 19.67
N THR A 100 -7.68 -12.37 19.84
CA THR A 100 -8.63 -13.47 19.56
C THR A 100 -9.06 -14.21 20.82
N VAL A 101 -10.37 -14.38 21.00
CA VAL A 101 -10.98 -15.21 22.04
C VAL A 101 -11.58 -16.45 21.40
N ARG A 102 -11.28 -17.62 21.96
CA ARG A 102 -11.86 -18.90 21.53
C ARG A 102 -12.69 -19.48 22.68
N GLU A 103 -13.96 -19.74 22.40
CA GLU A 103 -14.90 -20.32 23.35
C GLU A 103 -15.38 -21.68 22.82
N SER A 104 -15.49 -22.66 23.71
CA SER A 104 -16.28 -23.86 23.45
C SER A 104 -17.73 -23.54 23.77
N THR A 105 -18.62 -23.78 22.82
CA THR A 105 -20.06 -23.67 23.07
C THR A 105 -20.58 -24.99 23.65
N ASP A 106 -21.70 -24.93 24.38
CA ASP A 106 -22.36 -26.12 24.92
C ASP A 106 -22.99 -27.01 23.83
N GLU A 107 -23.03 -26.53 22.59
CA GLU A 107 -23.53 -27.27 21.44
C GLU A 107 -22.51 -28.25 20.90
N ARG A 108 -22.96 -29.46 20.55
CA ARG A 108 -22.13 -30.47 19.88
C ARG A 108 -22.47 -30.58 18.41
N ARG A 109 -21.43 -30.77 17.61
CA ARG A 109 -21.54 -31.17 16.21
C ARG A 109 -22.05 -32.62 16.14
N PRO A 110 -22.60 -33.07 15.00
CA PRO A 110 -23.08 -34.45 14.81
C PRO A 110 -22.01 -35.52 15.06
N ASN A 111 -20.73 -35.16 14.94
CA ASN A 111 -19.58 -36.03 15.22
C ASN A 111 -19.13 -36.00 16.70
N GLY A 112 -19.91 -35.39 17.59
CA GLY A 112 -19.66 -35.39 19.04
C GLY A 112 -18.66 -34.33 19.53
N LEU A 113 -18.02 -33.57 18.63
CA LEU A 113 -17.10 -32.50 19.00
C LEU A 113 -17.85 -31.22 19.39
N PRO A 114 -17.40 -30.48 20.42
CA PRO A 114 -18.00 -29.20 20.78
C PRO A 114 -17.86 -28.22 19.62
N ARG A 115 -18.92 -27.45 19.35
CA ARG A 115 -18.81 -26.28 18.50
C ARG A 115 -17.88 -25.29 19.21
N THR A 116 -17.02 -24.66 18.42
CA THR A 116 -16.12 -23.64 18.94
C THR A 116 -16.47 -22.33 18.25
N ARG A 117 -16.64 -21.29 19.06
CA ARG A 117 -16.79 -19.92 18.61
C ARG A 117 -15.43 -19.26 18.71
N ARG A 118 -15.03 -18.53 17.68
CA ARG A 118 -13.84 -17.71 17.71
C ARG A 118 -14.25 -16.29 17.37
N THR A 119 -13.89 -15.36 18.25
CA THR A 119 -14.09 -13.93 18.05
C THR A 119 -12.72 -13.29 17.97
N ALA A 120 -12.52 -12.43 16.97
CA ALA A 120 -11.36 -11.56 16.87
C ALA A 120 -11.83 -10.12 17.08
N MET A 121 -11.21 -9.39 18.01
CA MET A 121 -11.35 -7.95 18.13
C MET A 121 -10.16 -7.32 17.43
N VAL A 122 -10.46 -6.42 16.51
CA VAL A 122 -9.47 -5.69 15.72
C VAL A 122 -9.55 -4.24 16.18
N THR A 123 -8.44 -3.69 16.69
CA THR A 123 -8.37 -2.32 17.21
C THR A 123 -7.20 -1.58 16.60
N GLY A 124 -7.44 -0.39 16.08
CA GLY A 124 -6.43 0.49 15.50
C GLY A 124 -7.10 1.64 14.77
N ASP A 125 -6.34 2.68 14.47
CA ASP A 125 -6.76 3.87 13.73
C ASP A 125 -6.40 3.81 12.24
N GLY A 126 -5.72 2.74 11.80
CA GLY A 126 -5.33 2.53 10.41
C GLY A 126 -6.55 2.45 9.48
N THR A 127 -6.72 3.48 8.65
CA THR A 127 -7.87 3.60 7.72
C THR A 127 -7.68 2.87 6.39
N ASP A 128 -6.48 2.36 6.10
CA ASP A 128 -6.13 1.74 4.81
C ASP A 128 -5.56 0.32 4.94
N GLN A 129 -5.87 -0.36 6.05
CA GLN A 129 -5.44 -1.73 6.29
C GLN A 129 -6.53 -2.73 5.89
N TRP A 130 -6.15 -3.72 5.08
CA TRP A 130 -7.07 -4.76 4.61
C TRP A 130 -7.10 -5.95 5.56
N ILE A 131 -8.28 -6.29 6.10
CA ILE A 131 -8.48 -7.56 6.81
C ILE A 131 -8.70 -8.66 5.77
N ARG A 132 -7.70 -9.53 5.60
CA ARG A 132 -7.81 -10.72 4.74
C ARG A 132 -8.31 -11.90 5.56
N ILE A 133 -9.42 -12.49 5.13
CA ILE A 133 -10.00 -13.68 5.75
C ILE A 133 -9.96 -14.84 4.74
N GLU A 134 -9.24 -15.90 5.07
CA GLU A 134 -9.13 -17.11 4.23
C GLU A 134 -9.95 -18.28 4.80
N ASN A 135 -10.56 -19.08 3.92
CA ASN A 135 -11.31 -20.29 4.27
C ASN A 135 -12.47 -20.07 5.28
N CYS A 136 -13.12 -18.90 5.22
CA CYS A 136 -14.23 -18.56 6.12
C CYS A 136 -15.58 -18.61 5.37
N PRO A 137 -16.67 -19.09 5.99
CA PRO A 137 -18.01 -18.82 5.48
C PRO A 137 -18.29 -17.30 5.42
N ILE A 138 -19.35 -16.90 4.73
CA ILE A 138 -19.77 -15.49 4.58
C ILE A 138 -19.75 -14.80 5.96
N VAL A 139 -18.96 -13.73 6.08
CA VAL A 139 -18.81 -12.94 7.31
C VAL A 139 -19.72 -11.71 7.21
N HIS A 140 -20.53 -11.49 8.24
CA HIS A 140 -21.31 -10.27 8.39
C HIS A 140 -20.52 -9.26 9.24
N LEU A 141 -20.11 -8.14 8.64
CA LEU A 141 -19.42 -7.06 9.33
C LEU A 141 -20.47 -6.12 9.95
N SER A 142 -20.33 -5.80 11.24
CA SER A 142 -21.27 -4.92 11.94
C SER A 142 -20.49 -3.87 12.70
N GLY A 143 -20.52 -2.63 12.20
CA GLY A 143 -19.95 -1.46 12.86
C GLY A 143 -20.99 -0.72 13.72
N PRO A 144 -20.56 0.20 14.60
CA PRO A 144 -21.46 1.05 15.39
C PRO A 144 -22.39 1.89 14.51
N ASP A 145 -21.93 2.26 13.31
CA ASP A 145 -22.74 2.76 12.21
C ASP A 145 -22.74 1.70 11.08
N SER A 146 -23.82 0.93 10.97
CA SER A 146 -23.99 -0.06 9.90
C SER A 146 -24.03 0.64 8.54
N LEU A 147 -22.89 0.67 7.83
CA LEU A 147 -22.75 1.27 6.50
C LEU A 147 -21.99 0.38 5.52
N LEU A 148 -22.30 -0.91 5.51
CA LEU A 148 -22.03 -1.70 4.31
C LEU A 148 -23.38 -2.11 3.73
N ASP A 149 -23.92 -1.24 2.89
CA ASP A 149 -25.07 -1.57 2.06
C ASP A 149 -24.73 -2.82 1.24
N ASP A 150 -25.63 -3.81 1.31
CA ASP A 150 -25.54 -5.07 0.57
C ASP A 150 -25.33 -4.83 -0.93
N GLU A 151 -25.80 -3.70 -1.47
CA GLU A 151 -25.57 -3.31 -2.86
C GLU A 151 -24.11 -2.96 -3.16
N VAL A 152 -23.41 -2.27 -2.23
CA VAL A 152 -21.99 -1.93 -2.36
C VAL A 152 -21.11 -3.18 -2.26
N ILE A 153 -21.43 -4.09 -1.32
CA ILE A 153 -20.75 -5.39 -1.19
C ILE A 153 -20.94 -6.20 -2.48
N SER A 154 -22.18 -6.27 -2.98
CA SER A 154 -22.52 -7.04 -4.19
C SER A 154 -21.80 -6.53 -5.43
N ARG A 155 -21.67 -5.20 -5.58
CA ARG A 155 -20.95 -4.58 -6.69
C ARG A 155 -19.45 -4.87 -6.65
N GLN A 156 -18.83 -4.80 -5.47
CA GLN A 156 -17.39 -5.09 -5.31
C GLN A 156 -17.06 -6.56 -5.56
N LEU A 157 -17.89 -7.49 -5.09
CA LEU A 157 -17.68 -8.93 -5.31
C LEU A 157 -17.75 -9.30 -6.81
N ARG A 158 -18.64 -8.66 -7.57
CA ARG A 158 -18.73 -8.88 -9.03
C ARG A 158 -17.59 -8.26 -9.82
N SER A 159 -16.88 -7.28 -9.26
CA SER A 159 -15.76 -6.62 -9.95
C SER A 159 -14.43 -7.38 -9.81
N LYS A 160 -14.34 -8.37 -8.90
CA LYS A 160 -13.11 -9.14 -8.63
C LYS A 160 -13.21 -10.62 -8.99
N LEU A 161 -14.27 -11.01 -9.72
CA LEU A 161 -14.52 -12.34 -10.30
C LEU A 161 -14.39 -12.25 -11.82
#